data_AF-A0A6B3G3U9-F1
#
_entry.id   AF-A0A6B3G3U9-F1
#
_cell.length_a   1.000
_cell.length_b   1.000
_cell.length_c   1.000
_cell.angle_alpha   90.00
_cell.angle_beta   90.00
_cell.angle_gamma   90.00
#
_symmetry.space_group_name_H-M   'P 1'
#
loop_
_entity.id
_entity.type
_entity.pdbx_description
1 polymer ?
#
loop_
_entity_poly.entity_id
_entity_poly.type
_entity_poly.pdbx_seq_one_letter_code
_entity_poly.pdbx_strand_id
1 'polypeptide(L)'
;LYPAIVQKFQVQPNEQAKEAPFIQKNINATRDAYDIDDAKVDDYDGQATTEDDTKLRAAANTAASYRVMDPNVVSPAFQQLQQRRNYYQFPRTLDVDRYKDKDGKEQDTIIGLRELNIQGLPKRNWINDHFTYTHGYGAIAASGTTTGTNPTGSPDFTESGLPSTGEFGKYEQRIYYGE
;
A
#
# COMPACT_ATOMS: atom_id res chain seq x y z
N LEU A 1 -24.64 -0.71 -31.48
CA LEU A 1 -26.10 -0.51 -31.33
C LEU A 1 -26.87 -1.82 -31.17
N TYR A 2 -26.68 -2.82 -32.05
CA TYR A 2 -27.32 -4.14 -31.94
C TYR A 2 -27.09 -4.88 -30.60
N PRO A 3 -25.87 -4.89 -30.00
CA PRO A 3 -25.63 -5.57 -28.72
C PRO A 3 -26.42 -4.98 -27.55
N ALA A 4 -26.55 -3.65 -27.51
CA ALA A 4 -27.26 -2.95 -26.43
C ALA A 4 -28.79 -3.19 -26.44
N ILE A 5 -29.36 -3.46 -27.62
CA ILE A 5 -30.79 -3.76 -27.77
C ILE A 5 -31.08 -5.21 -27.33
N VAL A 6 -30.21 -6.16 -27.70
CA VAL A 6 -30.30 -7.55 -27.24
C VAL A 6 -30.12 -7.63 -25.72
N GLN A 7 -29.18 -6.88 -25.13
CA GLN A 7 -29.01 -6.83 -23.68
C GLN A 7 -30.30 -6.36 -22.98
N LYS A 8 -30.89 -5.26 -23.45
CA LYS A 8 -32.02 -4.59 -22.78
C LYS A 8 -33.35 -5.34 -22.86
N PHE A 9 -33.59 -6.07 -23.96
CA PHE A 9 -34.91 -6.70 -24.21
C PHE A 9 -34.90 -8.23 -24.16
N GLN A 10 -33.73 -8.86 -24.30
CA GLN A 10 -33.62 -10.32 -24.26
C GLN A 10 -32.84 -10.84 -23.07
N VAL A 11 -31.82 -10.12 -22.59
CA VAL A 11 -30.93 -10.59 -21.52
C VAL A 11 -31.40 -10.09 -20.16
N GLN A 12 -31.54 -8.78 -19.93
CA GLN A 12 -32.00 -8.21 -18.65
C GLN A 12 -33.25 -8.85 -18.03
N PRO A 13 -34.27 -9.31 -18.78
CA PRO A 13 -35.44 -9.97 -18.20
C PRO A 13 -35.15 -11.35 -17.58
N ASN A 14 -34.07 -12.00 -17.99
CA ASN A 14 -33.63 -13.30 -17.47
C ASN A 14 -32.12 -13.49 -17.68
N GLU A 15 -31.35 -12.55 -17.11
CA GLU A 15 -29.91 -12.39 -17.33
C GLU A 15 -29.15 -13.57 -16.76
N GLN A 16 -29.60 -14.07 -15.60
CA GLN A 16 -29.04 -15.25 -14.94
C GLN A 16 -29.06 -16.49 -15.84
N ALA A 17 -30.17 -16.79 -16.53
CA ALA A 17 -30.24 -17.98 -17.39
C ALA A 17 -29.48 -17.80 -18.72
N LYS A 18 -29.39 -16.56 -19.24
CA LYS A 18 -28.77 -16.30 -20.55
C LYS A 18 -27.28 -16.05 -20.48
N GLU A 19 -26.76 -15.51 -19.39
CA GLU A 19 -25.34 -15.24 -19.21
C GLU A 19 -24.60 -16.36 -18.49
N ALA A 20 -25.30 -17.22 -17.72
CA ALA A 20 -24.72 -18.41 -17.09
C ALA A 20 -23.78 -19.23 -18.01
N PRO A 21 -24.14 -19.59 -19.26
CA PRO A 21 -23.24 -20.38 -20.11
C PRO A 21 -21.98 -19.61 -20.55
N PHE A 22 -22.04 -18.29 -20.62
CA PHE A 22 -20.88 -17.46 -20.98
C PHE A 22 -19.99 -17.19 -19.76
N ILE A 23 -20.59 -17.00 -18.59
CA ILE A 23 -19.87 -16.91 -17.31
C ILE A 23 -19.11 -18.22 -17.04
N GLN A 24 -19.76 -19.37 -17.22
CA GLN A 24 -19.09 -20.67 -17.05
C GLN A 24 -17.92 -20.86 -18.00
N LYS A 25 -18.05 -20.43 -19.27
CA LYS A 25 -16.94 -20.47 -20.23
C LYS A 25 -15.76 -19.61 -19.80
N ASN A 26 -16.01 -18.41 -19.27
CA ASN A 26 -14.94 -17.55 -18.75
C ASN A 26 -14.29 -18.15 -17.51
N ILE A 27 -15.06 -18.75 -16.61
CA ILE A 27 -14.53 -19.45 -15.43
C ILE A 27 -13.60 -20.58 -15.88
N ASN A 28 -14.04 -21.46 -16.77
CA ASN A 28 -13.23 -22.58 -17.26
C ASN A 28 -11.96 -22.07 -17.97
N ALA A 29 -12.09 -21.12 -18.91
CA ALA A 29 -10.95 -20.57 -19.62
C ALA A 29 -9.92 -19.90 -18.68
N THR A 30 -10.38 -19.27 -17.61
CA THR A 30 -9.49 -18.66 -16.61
C THR A 30 -8.82 -19.74 -15.77
N ARG A 31 -9.54 -20.79 -15.34
CA ARG A 31 -8.96 -21.90 -14.58
C ARG A 31 -7.93 -22.67 -15.38
N ASP A 32 -8.19 -22.92 -16.66
CA ASP A 32 -7.26 -23.55 -17.59
C ASP A 32 -6.01 -22.68 -17.81
N ALA A 33 -6.19 -21.37 -18.03
CA ALA A 33 -5.07 -20.46 -18.27
C ALA A 33 -4.11 -20.32 -17.07
N TYR A 34 -4.64 -20.44 -15.86
CA TYR A 34 -3.87 -20.39 -14.61
C TYR A 34 -3.47 -21.78 -14.09
N ASP A 35 -3.83 -22.87 -14.76
CA ASP A 35 -3.56 -24.26 -14.35
C ASP A 35 -4.09 -24.59 -12.93
N ILE A 36 -5.30 -24.09 -12.61
CA ILE A 36 -5.95 -24.23 -11.29
C ILE A 36 -7.24 -25.05 -11.34
N ASP A 37 -7.51 -25.75 -12.44
CA ASP A 37 -8.75 -26.51 -12.57
C ASP A 37 -8.82 -27.71 -11.60
N ASP A 38 -7.67 -28.34 -11.35
CA ASP A 38 -7.49 -29.44 -10.39
C ASP A 38 -7.15 -28.99 -8.96
N ALA A 39 -7.24 -27.69 -8.67
CA ALA A 39 -6.94 -27.16 -7.34
C ALA A 39 -7.93 -27.72 -6.31
N LYS A 40 -7.39 -28.37 -5.28
CA LYS A 40 -8.18 -28.86 -4.14
C LYS A 40 -8.37 -27.72 -3.16
N VAL A 41 -9.62 -27.32 -2.98
CA VAL A 41 -10.02 -26.35 -1.95
C VAL A 41 -10.34 -27.12 -0.69
N ASP A 42 -9.48 -27.01 0.31
CA ASP A 42 -9.73 -27.52 1.65
C ASP A 42 -10.17 -26.34 2.53
N ASP A 43 -11.44 -26.35 2.95
CA ASP A 43 -11.90 -25.44 3.99
C ASP A 43 -11.22 -25.83 5.31
N TYR A 44 -10.49 -24.89 5.90
CA TYR A 44 -9.97 -25.05 7.25
C TYR A 44 -10.73 -24.12 8.19
N ASP A 45 -11.32 -24.70 9.23
CA ASP A 45 -11.79 -23.91 10.35
C ASP A 45 -10.57 -23.44 11.13
N GLY A 46 -10.44 -22.12 11.30
CA GLY A 46 -9.44 -21.55 12.19
C GLY A 46 -9.69 -22.07 13.60
N GLN A 47 -8.94 -23.08 14.04
CA GLN A 47 -9.09 -23.62 15.37
C GLN A 47 -8.36 -22.71 16.37
N ALA A 48 -9.13 -22.15 17.28
CA ALA A 48 -8.58 -21.46 18.44
C ALA A 48 -7.78 -22.47 19.27
N THR A 49 -6.52 -22.13 19.58
CA THR A 49 -5.67 -22.95 20.46
C THR A 49 -6.10 -22.86 21.94
N THR A 50 -7.11 -22.04 22.25
CA THR A 50 -7.67 -21.86 23.59
C THR A 50 -9.13 -21.40 23.51
N GLU A 51 -9.96 -21.87 24.45
CA GLU A 51 -11.35 -21.39 24.62
C GLU A 51 -11.43 -20.17 25.58
N ASP A 52 -10.30 -19.71 26.10
CA ASP A 52 -10.23 -18.57 27.01
C ASP A 52 -10.41 -17.25 26.26
N ASP A 53 -11.61 -16.66 26.38
CA ASP A 53 -11.99 -15.41 25.74
C ASP A 53 -11.02 -14.25 26.07
N THR A 54 -10.40 -14.24 27.25
CA THR A 54 -9.43 -13.18 27.60
C THR A 54 -8.13 -13.32 26.81
N LYS A 55 -7.66 -14.56 26.60
CA LYS A 55 -6.49 -14.82 25.75
C LYS A 55 -6.80 -14.60 24.29
N LEU A 56 -7.98 -14.97 23.83
CA LEU A 56 -8.43 -14.72 22.46
C LEU A 56 -8.53 -13.22 22.16
N ARG A 57 -9.12 -12.42 23.05
CA ARG A 57 -9.15 -10.96 22.91
C ARG A 57 -7.76 -10.33 22.98
N ALA A 58 -6.88 -10.82 23.85
CA ALA A 58 -5.50 -10.34 23.93
C ALA A 58 -4.72 -10.66 22.64
N ALA A 59 -4.94 -11.84 22.06
CA ALA A 59 -4.34 -12.26 20.79
C ALA A 59 -4.94 -11.53 19.59
N ALA A 60 -6.22 -11.13 19.62
CA ALA A 60 -6.86 -10.40 18.53
C ALA A 60 -6.19 -9.04 18.26
N ASN A 61 -5.80 -8.32 19.32
CA ASN A 61 -5.10 -7.04 19.21
C ASN A 61 -3.71 -7.16 18.56
N THR A 62 -3.06 -8.32 18.66
CA THR A 62 -1.76 -8.60 18.01
C THR A 62 -1.92 -9.30 16.65
N ALA A 63 -2.98 -10.07 16.44
CA ALA A 63 -3.23 -10.80 15.20
C ALA A 63 -3.83 -9.92 14.09
N ALA A 64 -4.56 -8.86 14.45
CA ALA A 64 -5.13 -7.92 13.51
C ALA A 64 -4.56 -6.51 13.74
N SER A 65 -3.42 -6.20 13.10
CA SER A 65 -3.01 -4.80 12.91
C SER A 65 -4.05 -4.12 12.02
N TYR A 66 -5.07 -3.51 12.63
CA TYR A 66 -6.08 -2.77 11.88
C TYR A 66 -5.48 -1.43 11.46
N ARG A 67 -5.26 -1.28 10.16
CA ARG A 67 -4.68 -0.06 9.60
C ARG A 67 -5.66 1.10 9.76
N VAL A 68 -5.21 2.12 10.48
CA VAL A 68 -5.94 3.38 10.69
C VAL A 68 -5.62 4.38 9.59
N MET A 69 -4.41 4.30 9.01
CA MET A 69 -3.97 5.20 7.93
C MET A 69 -4.10 4.57 6.54
N ASP A 70 -4.83 5.21 5.63
CA ASP A 70 -4.92 4.70 4.25
C ASP A 70 -3.72 5.18 3.39
N PRO A 71 -2.93 4.25 2.81
CA PRO A 71 -1.78 4.60 1.96
C PRO A 71 -2.13 5.47 0.75
N ASN A 72 -3.38 5.43 0.28
CA ASN A 72 -3.81 6.18 -0.91
C ASN A 72 -4.12 7.65 -0.62
N VAL A 73 -4.19 8.06 0.65
CA VAL A 73 -4.61 9.42 1.06
C VAL A 73 -3.63 10.12 1.98
N VAL A 74 -2.65 9.40 2.54
CA VAL A 74 -1.71 9.95 3.54
C VAL A 74 -0.47 10.64 2.91
N SER A 75 -0.23 10.44 1.61
CA SER A 75 0.89 11.07 0.88
C SER A 75 0.98 12.60 1.06
N PRO A 76 -0.11 13.39 1.01
CA PRO A 76 -0.06 14.82 1.29
C PRO A 76 0.51 15.17 2.67
N ALA A 77 0.26 14.34 3.69
CA ALA A 77 0.81 14.55 5.02
C ALA A 77 2.32 14.26 5.06
N PHE A 78 2.78 13.21 4.36
CA PHE A 78 4.21 12.93 4.18
C PHE A 78 4.89 14.07 3.44
N GLN A 79 4.28 14.56 2.36
CA GLN A 79 4.74 15.71 1.59
C GLN A 79 4.88 16.93 2.50
N GLN A 80 3.83 17.32 3.21
CA GLN A 80 3.85 18.53 4.02
C GLN A 80 4.86 18.45 5.17
N LEU A 81 4.96 17.30 5.85
CA LEU A 81 5.75 17.16 7.08
C LEU A 81 7.20 16.72 6.82
N GLN A 82 7.47 15.99 5.73
CA GLN A 82 8.75 15.32 5.49
C GLN A 82 9.43 15.65 4.15
N GLN A 83 8.81 16.46 3.26
CA GLN A 83 9.46 16.86 2.00
C GLN A 83 10.79 17.58 2.25
N ARG A 84 10.81 18.53 3.21
CA ARG A 84 11.94 19.41 3.60
C ARG A 84 12.53 20.31 2.49
N ARG A 85 12.54 19.89 1.23
CA ARG A 85 13.12 20.57 0.07
C ARG A 85 12.18 20.47 -1.14
N ASN A 86 12.02 21.55 -1.88
CA ASN A 86 11.06 21.64 -2.99
C ASN A 86 11.35 20.68 -4.15
N TYR A 87 12.58 20.21 -4.28
CA TYR A 87 12.99 19.24 -5.30
C TYR A 87 12.74 17.78 -4.88
N TYR A 88 12.22 17.54 -3.68
CA TYR A 88 11.71 16.23 -3.29
C TYR A 88 10.19 16.19 -3.32
N GLN A 89 9.66 15.00 -3.59
CA GLN A 89 8.25 14.69 -3.47
C GLN A 89 8.07 13.24 -3.00
N PHE A 90 6.84 12.91 -2.58
CA PHE A 90 6.41 11.54 -2.37
C PHE A 90 5.44 11.12 -3.48
N PRO A 91 5.40 9.82 -3.84
CA PRO A 91 4.40 9.26 -4.72
C PRO A 91 2.97 9.53 -4.20
N ARG A 92 1.98 9.52 -5.10
CA ARG A 92 0.57 9.81 -4.73
C ARG A 92 0.00 8.75 -3.79
N THR A 93 0.35 7.50 -4.05
CA THR A 93 0.04 6.33 -3.22
C THR A 93 1.31 5.91 -2.52
N LEU A 94 1.23 5.64 -1.22
CA LEU A 94 2.37 5.14 -0.47
C LEU A 94 2.32 3.62 -0.39
N ASP A 95 3.48 3.01 -0.15
CA ASP A 95 3.58 1.57 0.02
C ASP A 95 3.26 1.17 1.45
N VAL A 96 2.86 -0.10 1.61
CA VAL A 96 2.66 -0.68 2.94
C VAL A 96 3.37 -2.00 3.04
N ASP A 97 4.10 -2.17 4.13
CA ASP A 97 4.80 -3.40 4.48
C ASP A 97 4.84 -3.56 6.01
N ARG A 98 5.45 -4.64 6.51
CA ARG A 98 5.58 -4.93 7.93
C ARG A 98 7.04 -4.87 8.36
N TYR A 99 7.32 -4.11 9.40
CA TYR A 99 8.64 -3.99 10.00
C TYR A 99 8.55 -4.23 11.50
N LYS A 100 9.68 -4.60 12.10
CA LYS A 100 9.76 -4.76 13.55
C LYS A 100 9.87 -3.41 14.22
N ASP A 101 9.01 -3.15 15.19
CA ASP A 101 9.14 -2.01 16.08
C ASP A 101 10.39 -2.14 16.98
N LYS A 102 10.69 -1.07 17.73
CA LYS A 102 11.77 -1.05 18.74
C LYS A 102 11.73 -2.19 19.77
N ASP A 103 10.57 -2.80 20.00
CA ASP A 103 10.36 -3.90 20.95
C ASP A 103 10.41 -5.29 20.25
N GLY A 104 10.68 -5.32 18.95
CA GLY A 104 10.83 -6.53 18.12
C GLY A 104 9.52 -7.11 17.59
N LYS A 105 8.39 -6.41 17.75
CA LYS A 105 7.07 -6.88 17.30
C LYS A 105 6.80 -6.41 15.87
N GLU A 106 6.14 -7.27 15.09
CA GLU A 106 5.70 -6.91 13.74
C GLU A 106 4.67 -5.78 13.77
N GLN A 107 4.94 -4.73 13.00
CA GLN A 107 4.15 -3.50 12.94
C GLN A 107 3.84 -3.16 11.47
N ASP A 108 2.55 -2.99 11.18
CA ASP A 108 2.10 -2.46 9.89
C ASP A 108 2.65 -1.05 9.70
N THR A 109 3.31 -0.81 8.58
CA THR A 109 4.14 0.38 8.36
C THR A 109 3.89 0.93 6.97
N ILE A 110 3.49 2.19 6.89
CA ILE A 110 3.38 2.91 5.64
C ILE A 110 4.73 3.54 5.33
N ILE A 111 5.24 3.29 4.12
CA ILE A 111 6.52 3.80 3.66
C ILE A 111 6.32 4.71 2.45
N GLY A 112 7.01 5.84 2.48
CA GLY A 112 7.17 6.74 1.35
C GLY A 112 8.64 7.03 1.11
N LEU A 113 9.05 6.91 -0.14
CA LEU A 113 10.39 7.30 -0.58
C LEU A 113 10.39 8.78 -1.00
N ARG A 114 11.41 9.53 -0.59
CA ARG A 114 11.63 10.89 -1.09
C ARG A 114 12.25 10.82 -2.47
N GLU A 115 11.44 11.09 -3.49
CA GLU A 115 11.83 11.05 -4.89
C GLU A 115 12.11 12.44 -5.44
N LEU A 116 12.84 12.51 -6.55
CA LEU A 116 13.13 13.78 -7.20
C LEU A 116 11.91 14.32 -7.96
N ASN A 117 11.54 15.55 -7.65
CA ASN A 117 10.60 16.35 -8.44
C ASN A 117 11.35 17.27 -9.40
N ILE A 118 11.78 16.74 -10.54
CA ILE A 118 12.49 17.51 -11.57
C ILE A 118 11.57 18.60 -12.15
N GLN A 119 10.26 18.35 -12.22
CA GLN A 119 9.29 19.32 -12.73
C GLN A 119 9.10 20.53 -11.81
N GLY A 120 9.35 20.36 -10.50
CA GLY A 120 9.30 21.42 -9.49
C GLY A 120 10.55 22.29 -9.41
N LEU A 121 11.57 22.05 -10.25
CA LEU A 121 12.82 22.80 -10.22
C LEU A 121 12.66 24.19 -10.86
N PRO A 122 13.09 25.29 -10.18
CA PRO A 122 12.96 26.65 -10.69
C PRO A 122 13.83 26.93 -11.94
N LYS A 123 14.88 26.13 -12.15
CA LYS A 123 15.75 26.22 -13.32
C LYS A 123 16.12 24.83 -13.81
N ARG A 124 15.49 24.40 -14.89
CA ARG A 124 15.85 23.18 -15.60
C ARG A 124 16.98 23.46 -16.58
N ASN A 125 18.09 22.76 -16.41
CA ASN A 125 19.19 22.76 -17.37
C ASN A 125 19.90 21.41 -17.30
N TRP A 126 20.70 21.09 -18.31
CA TRP A 126 21.35 19.79 -18.40
C TRP A 126 22.22 19.47 -17.17
N ILE A 127 22.91 20.46 -16.61
CA ILE A 127 23.75 20.30 -15.41
C ILE A 127 22.90 19.91 -14.20
N ASN A 128 21.79 20.61 -13.96
CA ASN A 128 20.91 20.34 -12.83
C ASN A 128 20.24 18.97 -12.97
N ASP A 129 19.77 18.65 -14.17
CA ASP A 129 19.04 17.42 -14.46
C ASP A 129 19.95 16.17 -14.46
N HIS A 130 21.27 16.30 -14.68
CA HIS A 130 22.19 15.15 -14.81
C HIS A 130 23.33 15.11 -13.77
N PHE A 131 23.67 16.21 -13.10
CA PHE A 131 24.81 16.27 -12.17
C PHE A 131 24.45 16.76 -10.77
N THR A 132 23.42 17.61 -10.64
CA THR A 132 23.05 18.16 -9.33
C THR A 132 21.95 17.33 -8.66
N TYR A 133 20.84 17.09 -9.36
CA TYR A 133 19.68 16.35 -8.84
C TYR A 133 19.65 14.96 -9.47
N THR A 134 20.42 14.03 -8.92
CA THR A 134 20.67 12.72 -9.54
C THR A 134 19.92 11.57 -8.88
N HIS A 135 19.49 11.72 -7.63
CA HIS A 135 18.76 10.69 -6.88
C HIS A 135 17.77 11.31 -5.88
N GLY A 136 16.74 10.53 -5.54
CA GLY A 136 15.95 10.72 -4.34
C GLY A 136 16.78 10.49 -3.07
N TYR A 137 16.20 10.71 -1.89
CA TYR A 137 16.97 10.59 -0.65
C TYR A 137 16.12 10.27 0.56
N GLY A 138 16.36 9.11 1.16
CA GLY A 138 15.85 8.66 2.45
C GLY A 138 14.43 8.10 2.37
N ALA A 139 14.18 7.07 3.18
CA ALA A 139 12.84 6.55 3.42
C ALA A 139 12.18 7.35 4.54
N ILE A 140 10.86 7.48 4.47
CA ILE A 140 10.00 7.89 5.58
C ILE A 140 9.08 6.74 5.88
N ALA A 141 8.94 6.42 7.16
CA ALA A 141 8.05 5.38 7.63
C ALA A 141 7.15 5.93 8.73
N ALA A 142 5.90 5.46 8.76
CA ALA A 142 4.95 5.76 9.81
C ALA A 142 4.14 4.51 10.18
N SER A 143 3.75 4.39 11.44
CA SER A 143 2.94 3.29 11.94
C SER A 143 1.55 3.29 11.28
N GLY A 144 1.17 2.22 10.60
CA GLY A 144 -0.15 2.10 9.97
C GLY A 144 -1.32 2.06 10.95
N THR A 145 -1.08 1.73 12.22
CA THR A 145 -2.13 1.51 13.24
C THR A 145 -2.27 2.63 14.27
N THR A 146 -1.31 3.57 14.31
CA THR A 146 -1.33 4.70 15.25
C THR A 146 -1.24 6.03 14.53
N THR A 147 -1.78 7.07 15.15
CA THR A 147 -1.69 8.45 14.66
C THR A 147 -0.84 9.28 15.60
N GLY A 148 -0.04 10.18 15.02
CA GLY A 148 0.75 11.16 15.73
C GLY A 148 -0.10 12.18 16.49
N THR A 149 0.53 12.81 17.46
CA THR A 149 -0.08 13.78 18.38
C THR A 149 0.30 15.22 18.05
N ASN A 150 1.21 15.44 17.10
CA ASN A 150 1.68 16.77 16.72
C ASN A 150 1.88 16.92 15.20
N PRO A 151 0.89 17.47 14.48
CA PRO A 151 -0.47 17.78 14.94
C PRO A 151 -1.28 16.51 15.23
N THR A 152 -2.33 16.60 16.07
CA THR A 152 -3.20 15.45 16.34
C THR A 152 -3.80 14.88 15.05
N GLY A 153 -3.64 13.57 14.85
CA GLY A 153 -4.11 12.87 13.65
C GLY A 153 -3.10 12.88 12.50
N SER A 154 -1.88 13.38 12.70
CA SER A 154 -0.79 13.23 11.74
C SER A 154 -0.32 11.77 11.66
N PRO A 155 0.51 11.42 10.67
CA PRO A 155 1.22 10.15 10.70
C PRO A 155 2.16 10.06 11.91
N ASP A 156 2.15 8.91 12.58
CA ASP A 156 3.09 8.59 13.65
C ASP A 156 4.39 8.06 13.04
N PHE A 157 5.34 8.97 12.77
CA PHE A 157 6.55 8.64 12.03
C PHE A 157 7.57 7.85 12.87
N THR A 158 7.96 6.68 12.37
CA THR A 158 9.01 5.82 12.93
C THR A 158 10.36 6.01 12.25
N GLU A 159 10.37 6.51 11.01
CA GLU A 159 11.57 6.94 10.27
C GLU A 159 11.30 8.33 9.68
N SER A 160 12.09 9.35 10.05
CA SER A 160 11.80 10.74 9.70
C SER A 160 13.02 11.65 9.57
N GLY A 161 12.84 12.86 9.01
CA GLY A 161 13.88 13.88 8.92
C GLY A 161 14.71 13.84 7.63
N LEU A 162 15.61 14.80 7.44
CA LEU A 162 16.54 14.85 6.31
C LEU A 162 17.93 15.26 6.83
N PRO A 163 18.90 14.32 6.96
CA PRO A 163 18.81 12.89 6.65
C PRO A 163 17.77 12.12 7.47
N SER A 164 17.24 11.03 6.90
CA SER A 164 16.29 10.16 7.60
C SER A 164 16.96 9.46 8.78
N THR A 165 16.28 9.44 9.92
CA THR A 165 16.69 8.74 11.12
C THR A 165 15.48 8.12 11.79
N GLY A 166 15.67 6.97 12.45
CA GLY A 166 14.58 6.25 13.09
C GLY A 166 14.92 4.78 13.30
N GLU A 167 13.88 3.95 13.19
CA GLU A 167 13.94 2.52 13.49
C GLU A 167 14.76 1.71 12.46
N PHE A 168 15.00 2.24 11.25
CA PHE A 168 15.75 1.52 10.21
C PHE A 168 17.27 1.50 10.45
N GLY A 169 17.75 2.23 11.45
CA GLY A 169 19.17 2.28 11.78
C GLY A 169 20.01 2.93 10.66
N LYS A 170 21.19 2.38 10.39
CA LYS A 170 22.12 2.94 9.40
C LYS A 170 21.97 2.23 8.05
N TYR A 171 21.66 2.99 7.02
CA TYR A 171 21.55 2.52 5.64
C TYR A 171 21.98 3.60 4.64
N GLU A 172 22.21 3.18 3.39
CA GLU A 172 22.46 4.10 2.28
C GLU A 172 21.15 4.72 1.82
N GLN A 173 21.03 6.04 1.99
CA GLN A 173 19.74 6.73 1.79
C GLN A 173 19.51 7.19 0.35
N ARG A 174 20.49 7.07 -0.56
CA ARG A 174 20.32 7.50 -1.96
C ARG A 174 19.39 6.56 -2.71
N ILE A 175 18.38 7.13 -3.38
CA ILE A 175 17.35 6.40 -4.11
C ILE A 175 17.50 6.71 -5.60
N TYR A 176 18.02 5.76 -6.37
CA TYR A 176 18.25 5.93 -7.81
C TYR A 176 17.08 5.46 -8.68
N TYR A 177 16.23 4.59 -8.13
CA TYR A 177 15.07 4.03 -8.79
C TYR A 177 13.89 4.16 -7.82
N GLY A 178 12.94 5.02 -8.17
CA GLY A 178 11.66 5.20 -7.49
C GLY A 178 10.50 4.74 -8.38
N GLU A 179 9.28 5.07 -7.99
CA GLU A 179 8.03 4.74 -8.70
C GLU A 179 7.56 5.85 -9.66
#